data_AF-A0A3C1HUC8-F1
#
_entry.id   AF-A0A3C1HUC8-F1
#
_cell.length_a   1.000
_cell.length_b   1.000
_cell.length_c   1.000
_cell.angle_alpha   90.00
_cell.angle_beta   90.00
_cell.angle_gamma   90.00
#
_symmetry.space_group_name_H-M   'P 1'
#
loop_
_entity.id
_entity.type
_entity.pdbx_description
1 polymer ?
#
loop_
_entity_poly.entity_id
_entity_poly.type
_entity_poly.pdbx_seq_one_letter_code
_entity_poly.pdbx_strand_id
1 'polypeptide(L)'
;LVRTSVTHGAMAIYSKSKHPERALKVYDLLRNDPECYYLMNYGIRGKQYVIRDDGFRSYPESYKPERDSFATNFWWGRNDMLEVRTSENLWDKYDELVAEYNQVALEYPYPAIIWNFSDVSSKLEQIDAVWNKFMIPLCFGCIGDEEAFVDEFRRELKAAGVEDVILSLQSQLDRYRRQQSKLRGKSRP
;
A
#
# COMPACT_ATOMS: atom_id res chain seq x y z
N LEU A 1 -12.35 -10.49 1.98
CA LEU A 1 -11.99 -9.12 2.42
C LEU A 1 -10.94 -9.23 3.51
N VAL A 2 -9.85 -8.47 3.43
CA VAL A 2 -8.77 -8.48 4.41
C VAL A 2 -8.51 -7.04 4.88
N ARG A 3 -8.32 -6.85 6.18
CA ARG A 3 -7.97 -5.55 6.76
C ARG A 3 -6.63 -5.08 6.22
N THR A 4 -6.52 -3.77 5.98
CA THR A 4 -5.29 -3.14 5.51
C THR A 4 -4.14 -3.42 6.47
N SER A 5 -2.99 -3.84 5.93
CA SER A 5 -1.77 -4.03 6.74
C SER A 5 -1.30 -2.69 7.32
N VAL A 6 -0.74 -2.71 8.54
CA VAL A 6 -0.10 -1.54 9.17
C VAL A 6 1.09 -1.00 8.37
N THR A 7 1.65 -1.79 7.46
CA THR A 7 2.73 -1.41 6.55
C THR A 7 2.23 -0.85 5.21
N HIS A 8 0.92 -0.83 4.97
CA HIS A 8 0.37 -0.20 3.77
C HIS A 8 0.60 1.31 3.83
N GLY A 9 1.02 1.91 2.71
CA GLY A 9 1.34 3.33 2.69
C GLY A 9 2.69 3.70 3.31
N ALA A 10 3.58 2.73 3.58
CA ALA A 10 4.86 3.01 4.22
C ALA A 10 5.76 3.94 3.36
N MET A 11 6.39 4.90 4.03
CA MET A 11 7.46 5.73 3.48
C MET A 11 8.81 5.25 4.05
N ALA A 12 9.84 5.24 3.20
CA ALA A 12 11.20 4.91 3.61
C ALA A 12 12.17 6.05 3.29
N ILE A 13 13.14 6.24 4.17
CA ILE A 13 14.28 7.13 3.95
C ILE A 13 15.39 6.31 3.30
N TYR A 14 15.97 6.85 2.23
CA TYR A 14 17.08 6.20 1.53
C TYR A 14 18.25 5.93 2.49
N SER A 15 18.72 4.68 2.51
CA SER A 15 19.74 4.21 3.45
C SER A 15 21.09 4.92 3.33
N LYS A 16 21.38 5.54 2.17
CA LYS A 16 22.60 6.34 1.95
C LYS A 16 22.31 7.85 1.90
N SER A 17 21.16 8.30 2.42
CA SER A 17 20.88 9.73 2.56
C SER A 17 21.98 10.41 3.38
N LYS A 18 22.44 11.58 2.91
CA LYS A 18 23.41 12.39 3.66
C LYS A 18 22.79 13.08 4.87
N HIS A 19 21.46 13.19 4.91
CA HIS A 19 20.71 13.90 5.95
C HIS A 19 19.42 13.17 6.36
N PRO A 20 19.50 11.91 6.85
CA PRO A 20 18.32 11.10 7.14
C PRO A 20 17.44 11.71 8.23
N GLU A 21 18.03 12.28 9.29
CA GLU A 21 17.27 12.94 10.36
C GLU A 21 16.49 14.15 9.87
N ARG A 22 17.07 14.95 8.96
CA ARG A 22 16.40 16.14 8.41
C ARG A 22 15.29 15.75 7.46
N ALA A 23 15.49 14.70 6.66
CA ALA A 23 14.44 14.13 5.82
C ALA A 23 13.25 13.63 6.68
N LEU A 24 13.55 12.95 7.79
CA LEU A 24 12.51 12.49 8.73
C LEU A 24 11.74 13.67 9.35
N LYS A 25 12.43 14.73 9.78
CA LYS A 25 11.79 15.94 10.33
C LYS A 25 10.84 16.61 9.35
N VAL A 26 11.23 16.72 8.06
CA VAL A 26 10.35 17.28 7.03
C VAL A 26 9.11 16.40 6.86
N TYR A 27 9.28 15.08 6.78
CA TYR A 27 8.14 14.19 6.68
C TYR A 27 7.19 14.27 7.88
N ASP A 28 7.75 14.29 9.08
CA ASP A 28 6.97 14.41 10.32
C ASP A 28 6.09 15.66 10.29
N LEU A 29 6.64 16.80 9.87
CA LEU A 29 5.87 18.03 9.67
C LEU A 29 4.76 17.84 8.62
N LEU A 30 5.09 17.34 7.43
CA LEU A 30 4.10 17.15 6.35
C LEU A 30 2.92 16.26 6.75
N ARG A 31 3.15 15.28 7.63
CA ARG A 31 2.15 14.30 8.05
C ARG A 31 1.36 14.69 9.31
N ASN A 32 2.01 15.37 10.25
CA ASN A 32 1.47 15.56 11.60
C ASN A 32 1.10 17.01 11.91
N ASP A 33 1.64 18.00 11.20
CA ASP A 33 1.20 19.38 11.30
C ASP A 33 -0.07 19.61 10.46
N PRO A 34 -1.19 20.11 11.03
CA PRO A 34 -2.45 20.28 10.29
C PRO A 34 -2.35 21.19 9.07
N GLU A 35 -1.59 22.29 9.16
CA GLU A 35 -1.44 23.23 8.05
C GLU A 35 -0.71 22.55 6.88
N CYS A 36 0.40 21.88 7.17
CA CYS A 36 1.14 21.13 6.17
C CYS A 36 0.31 19.96 5.60
N TYR A 37 -0.39 19.22 6.45
CA TYR A 37 -1.24 18.10 6.02
C TYR A 37 -2.37 18.56 5.09
N TYR A 38 -3.05 19.65 5.42
CA TYR A 38 -4.11 20.21 4.59
C TYR A 38 -3.57 20.80 3.30
N LEU A 39 -2.41 21.44 3.34
CA LEU A 39 -1.78 21.91 2.11
C LEU A 39 -1.48 20.75 1.16
N MET A 40 -0.92 19.65 1.68
CA MET A 40 -0.60 18.48 0.89
C MET A 40 -1.85 17.78 0.35
N ASN A 41 -2.90 17.61 1.15
CA ASN A 41 -4.07 16.83 0.75
C ASN A 41 -5.18 17.65 0.08
N TYR A 42 -5.39 18.90 0.49
CA TYR A 42 -6.53 19.74 0.11
C TYR A 42 -6.15 21.06 -0.58
N GLY A 43 -4.88 21.46 -0.53
CA GLY A 43 -4.35 22.61 -1.27
C GLY A 43 -4.42 23.89 -0.45
N ILE A 44 -4.63 25.04 -1.10
CA ILE A 44 -4.64 26.33 -0.41
C ILE A 44 -6.07 26.62 0.08
N ARG A 45 -6.22 26.87 1.38
CA ARG A 45 -7.52 27.24 1.97
C ARG A 45 -8.06 28.52 1.34
N GLY A 46 -9.35 28.55 1.04
CA GLY A 46 -10.03 29.66 0.36
C GLY A 46 -9.85 29.69 -1.16
N LYS A 47 -8.95 28.87 -1.72
CA LYS A 47 -8.77 28.71 -3.17
C LYS A 47 -9.18 27.31 -3.65
N GLN A 48 -8.62 26.27 -3.04
CA GLN A 48 -8.93 24.88 -3.36
C GLN A 48 -9.86 24.20 -2.36
N TYR A 49 -9.95 24.71 -1.14
CA TYR A 49 -10.91 24.16 -0.18
C TYR A 49 -11.35 25.17 0.86
N VAL A 50 -12.51 24.93 1.44
CA VAL A 50 -13.01 25.56 2.67
C VAL A 50 -13.53 24.48 3.61
N ILE A 51 -13.56 24.77 4.91
CA ILE A 51 -14.27 23.94 5.90
C ILE A 51 -15.51 24.72 6.28
N ARG A 52 -16.67 24.09 6.11
CA ARG A 52 -17.99 24.67 6.41
C ARG A 52 -18.30 24.54 7.90
N ASP A 53 -19.35 25.22 8.34
CA ASP A 53 -19.80 25.20 9.75
C ASP A 53 -20.24 23.80 10.21
N ASP A 54 -20.68 22.95 9.28
CA ASP A 54 -21.01 21.54 9.54
C ASP A 54 -19.78 20.63 9.67
N GLY A 55 -18.57 21.19 9.57
CA GLY A 55 -17.30 20.48 9.69
C GLY A 55 -16.86 19.77 8.40
N PHE A 56 -17.66 19.79 7.33
CA PHE A 56 -17.28 19.19 6.05
C PHE A 56 -16.40 20.12 5.23
N ARG A 57 -15.44 19.54 4.52
CA ARG A 57 -14.67 20.22 3.48
C ARG A 57 -15.52 20.38 2.23
N SER A 58 -15.43 21.53 1.58
CA SER A 58 -16.06 21.84 0.30
C SER A 58 -15.14 22.71 -0.56
N TYR A 59 -15.55 23.02 -1.79
CA TYR A 59 -14.92 24.01 -2.65
C TYR A 59 -15.51 25.41 -2.40
N PRO A 60 -14.69 26.48 -2.40
CA PRO A 60 -15.22 27.84 -2.42
C PRO A 60 -15.96 28.12 -3.73
N GLU A 61 -16.90 29.08 -3.73
CA GLU A 61 -17.66 29.46 -4.94
C GLU A 61 -16.76 29.91 -6.11
N SER A 62 -15.57 30.42 -5.80
CA SER A 62 -14.59 30.88 -6.78
C SER A 62 -13.77 29.75 -7.44
N TYR A 63 -13.92 28.50 -6.96
CA TYR A 63 -13.18 27.33 -7.44
C TYR A 63 -13.58 26.98 -8.87
N LYS A 64 -12.57 26.77 -9.72
CA LYS A 64 -12.74 26.29 -11.09
C LYS A 64 -11.86 25.05 -11.30
N PRO A 65 -12.42 23.86 -11.57
CA PRO A 65 -11.63 22.63 -11.70
C PRO A 65 -10.48 22.76 -12.71
N GLU A 66 -10.68 23.44 -13.83
CA GLU A 66 -9.68 23.58 -14.90
C GLU A 66 -8.48 24.45 -14.48
N ARG A 67 -8.64 25.29 -13.45
CA ARG A 67 -7.63 26.23 -12.95
C ARG A 67 -7.02 25.79 -11.62
N ASP A 68 -7.87 25.29 -10.73
CA ASP A 68 -7.55 25.15 -9.30
C ASP A 68 -7.39 23.71 -8.85
N SER A 69 -7.83 22.72 -9.66
CA SER A 69 -7.65 21.32 -9.30
C SER A 69 -6.17 20.98 -9.15
N PHE A 70 -5.88 20.15 -8.16
CA PHE A 70 -4.54 19.67 -7.90
C PHE A 70 -4.62 18.29 -7.24
N ALA A 71 -3.54 17.53 -7.39
CA ALA A 71 -3.33 16.30 -6.65
C ALA A 71 -1.83 16.15 -6.38
N THR A 72 -1.45 16.02 -5.12
CA THR A 72 -0.05 15.74 -4.72
C THR A 72 0.26 14.25 -4.71
N ASN A 73 -0.77 13.40 -4.75
CA ASN A 73 -0.66 11.96 -4.58
C ASN A 73 0.05 11.57 -3.26
N PHE A 74 -0.27 12.27 -2.16
CA PHE A 74 0.36 12.12 -0.84
C PHE A 74 -0.16 10.91 -0.02
N TRP A 75 -0.38 9.76 -0.66
CA TRP A 75 -0.93 8.56 -0.02
C TRP A 75 -0.06 8.00 1.11
N TRP A 76 1.26 8.19 1.02
CA TRP A 76 2.27 7.75 2.00
C TRP A 76 2.36 8.66 3.24
N GLY A 77 1.58 9.74 3.26
CA GLY A 77 1.50 10.66 4.38
C GLY A 77 0.16 10.62 5.11
N ARG A 78 -0.76 9.71 4.78
CA ARG A 78 -2.11 9.69 5.34
C ARG A 78 -2.11 9.64 6.87
N ASN A 79 -2.97 10.47 7.45
CA ASN A 79 -3.20 10.59 8.88
C ASN A 79 -4.70 10.78 9.14
N ASP A 80 -5.39 9.69 9.48
CA ASP A 80 -6.85 9.70 9.65
C ASP A 80 -7.33 10.66 10.76
N MET A 81 -6.46 11.04 11.71
CA MET A 81 -6.78 12.03 12.75
C MET A 81 -6.94 13.45 12.20
N LEU A 82 -6.36 13.74 11.04
CA LEU A 82 -6.43 15.03 10.37
C LEU A 82 -7.38 14.99 9.17
N GLU A 83 -7.93 13.83 8.79
CA GLU A 83 -8.82 13.75 7.64
C GLU A 83 -10.15 14.48 7.86
N VAL A 84 -10.42 15.47 7.02
CA VAL A 84 -11.70 16.18 6.98
C VAL A 84 -12.57 15.57 5.88
N ARG A 85 -13.76 15.11 6.25
CA ARG A 85 -14.75 14.55 5.31
C ARG A 85 -15.19 15.61 4.29
N THR A 86 -15.24 15.27 3.00
CA THR A 86 -15.80 16.17 1.97
C THR A 86 -17.33 16.15 1.98
N SER A 87 -17.98 17.27 1.72
CA SER A 87 -19.43 17.35 1.55
C SER A 87 -19.94 16.67 0.28
N GLU A 88 -19.05 16.28 -0.63
CA GLU A 88 -19.40 15.64 -1.91
C GLU A 88 -19.76 14.15 -1.76
N ASN A 89 -19.41 13.53 -0.63
CA ASN A 89 -19.60 12.10 -0.41
C ASN A 89 -20.88 11.80 0.41
N LEU A 90 -21.48 10.64 0.14
CA LEU A 90 -22.59 10.07 0.92
C LEU A 90 -22.06 9.31 2.14
N TRP A 91 -21.70 10.03 3.20
CA TRP A 91 -21.04 9.43 4.37
C TRP A 91 -21.89 8.40 5.10
N ASP A 92 -23.21 8.58 5.18
CA ASP A 92 -24.08 7.60 5.82
C ASP A 92 -24.00 6.23 5.11
N LYS A 93 -23.99 6.24 3.77
CA LYS A 93 -23.85 5.01 2.96
C LYS A 93 -22.45 4.43 3.00
N TYR A 94 -21.43 5.28 3.04
CA TYR A 94 -20.06 4.84 3.24
C TYR A 94 -19.87 4.16 4.60
N ASP A 95 -20.41 4.75 5.68
CA ASP A 95 -20.28 4.24 7.04
C ASP A 95 -21.08 2.93 7.23
N GLU A 96 -22.27 2.81 6.63
CA GLU A 96 -23.02 1.55 6.53
C GLU A 96 -22.17 0.44 5.89
N LEU A 97 -21.56 0.72 4.73
CA LEU A 97 -20.72 -0.23 4.00
C LEU A 97 -19.47 -0.64 4.79
N VAL A 98 -18.79 0.34 5.41
CA VAL A 98 -17.61 0.08 6.26
C VAL A 98 -17.99 -0.77 7.47
N ALA A 99 -19.16 -0.56 8.06
CA ALA A 99 -19.65 -1.37 9.18
C ALA A 99 -19.89 -2.84 8.76
N GLU A 100 -20.52 -3.08 7.62
CA GLU A 100 -20.71 -4.43 7.07
C GLU A 100 -19.37 -5.12 6.80
N TYR A 101 -18.46 -4.41 6.13
CA TYR A 101 -17.12 -4.91 5.81
C TYR A 101 -16.31 -5.23 7.06
N ASN A 102 -16.42 -4.42 8.12
CA ASN A 102 -15.72 -4.68 9.38
C ASN A 102 -16.17 -5.98 10.07
N GLN A 103 -17.40 -6.46 9.83
CA GLN A 103 -17.89 -7.72 10.40
C GLN A 103 -17.27 -8.95 9.72
N VAL A 104 -16.96 -8.84 8.42
CA VAL A 104 -16.45 -9.96 7.60
C VAL A 104 -14.96 -9.86 7.27
N ALA A 105 -14.32 -8.72 7.53
CA ALA A 105 -12.92 -8.49 7.23
C ALA A 105 -12.02 -9.35 8.11
N LEU A 106 -11.19 -10.16 7.47
CA LEU A 106 -10.15 -10.94 8.15
C LEU A 106 -8.94 -10.07 8.43
N GLU A 107 -8.27 -10.29 9.57
CA GLU A 107 -6.96 -9.69 9.81
C GLU A 107 -5.94 -10.20 8.79
N TYR A 108 -5.10 -9.31 8.27
CA TYR A 108 -3.98 -9.75 7.44
C TYR A 108 -3.06 -10.63 8.30
N PRO A 109 -2.79 -11.90 7.93
CA PRO A 109 -2.11 -12.83 8.81
C PRO A 109 -0.59 -12.60 8.92
N TYR A 110 0.01 -11.80 8.02
CA TYR A 110 1.46 -11.65 7.89
C TYR A 110 1.97 -10.20 7.90
N PRO A 111 1.43 -9.27 8.71
CA PRO A 111 1.68 -7.84 8.55
C PRO A 111 3.13 -7.43 8.82
N ALA A 112 3.89 -8.28 9.51
CA ALA A 112 5.25 -8.02 9.96
C ALA A 112 6.25 -9.12 9.55
N ILE A 113 5.90 -9.99 8.59
CA ILE A 113 6.90 -10.96 8.10
C ILE A 113 7.97 -10.20 7.30
N ILE A 114 9.23 -10.39 7.68
CA ILE A 114 10.39 -9.88 6.94
C ILE A 114 10.99 -11.07 6.20
N TRP A 115 10.85 -11.07 4.89
CA TRP A 115 11.41 -12.12 4.04
C TRP A 115 12.92 -11.94 3.90
N ASN A 116 13.65 -13.04 4.10
CA ASN A 116 15.06 -13.13 3.76
C ASN A 116 15.22 -13.85 2.42
N PHE A 117 15.82 -13.14 1.46
CA PHE A 117 16.06 -13.66 0.12
C PHE A 117 17.53 -13.99 -0.15
N SER A 118 18.43 -13.86 0.85
CA SER A 118 19.88 -14.06 0.69
C SER A 118 20.22 -15.39 0.00
N ASP A 119 19.52 -16.45 0.37
CA ASP A 119 19.85 -17.82 -0.04
C ASP A 119 19.26 -18.16 -1.43
N VAL A 120 18.38 -17.29 -1.95
CA VAL A 120 17.66 -17.50 -3.22
C VAL A 120 17.79 -16.31 -4.17
N SER A 121 18.69 -15.35 -3.89
CA SER A 121 18.79 -14.10 -4.64
C SER A 121 19.10 -14.32 -6.13
N SER A 122 20.00 -15.25 -6.44
CA SER A 122 20.34 -15.60 -7.83
C SER A 122 19.17 -16.23 -8.59
N LYS A 123 18.28 -16.97 -7.90
CA LYS A 123 17.07 -17.53 -8.50
C LYS A 123 16.01 -16.45 -8.74
N LEU A 124 15.90 -15.48 -7.83
CA LEU A 124 15.01 -14.33 -8.03
C LEU A 124 15.40 -13.53 -9.27
N GLU A 125 16.69 -13.30 -9.51
CA GLU A 125 17.18 -12.64 -10.74
C GLU A 125 16.78 -13.40 -12.00
N GLN A 126 16.91 -14.74 -11.99
CA GLN A 126 16.49 -15.58 -13.13
C GLN A 126 14.97 -15.56 -13.33
N ILE A 127 14.21 -15.62 -12.24
CA ILE A 127 12.74 -15.53 -12.27
C ILE A 127 12.29 -14.16 -12.79
N ASP A 128 12.96 -13.06 -12.42
CA ASP A 128 12.64 -11.71 -12.90
C ASP A 128 12.84 -11.59 -14.41
N ALA A 129 13.90 -12.20 -14.95
CA ALA A 129 14.12 -12.26 -16.40
C ALA A 129 12.98 -13.00 -17.12
N VAL A 130 12.54 -14.15 -16.59
CA VAL A 130 11.38 -14.89 -17.13
C VAL A 130 10.11 -14.05 -16.98
N TRP A 131 9.84 -13.46 -15.82
CA TRP A 131 8.68 -12.61 -15.59
C TRP A 131 8.58 -11.48 -16.62
N ASN A 132 9.68 -10.74 -16.85
CA ASN A 132 9.72 -9.64 -17.81
C ASN A 132 9.49 -10.09 -19.26
N LYS A 133 9.89 -11.32 -19.61
CA LYS A 133 9.62 -11.92 -20.93
C LYS A 133 8.13 -12.19 -21.15
N PHE A 134 7.43 -12.74 -20.15
CA PHE A 134 6.07 -13.27 -20.34
C PHE A 134 4.94 -12.35 -19.87
N MET A 135 5.15 -11.53 -18.84
CA MET A 135 4.01 -10.86 -18.19
C MET A 135 3.42 -9.70 -18.97
N ILE A 136 4.23 -8.95 -19.72
CA ILE A 136 3.72 -7.84 -20.54
C ILE A 136 2.65 -8.34 -21.55
N PRO A 137 2.95 -9.27 -22.47
CA PRO A 137 1.94 -9.74 -23.42
C PRO A 137 0.74 -10.42 -22.73
N LEU A 138 0.95 -11.12 -21.60
CA LEU A 138 -0.11 -11.75 -20.83
C LEU A 138 -1.07 -10.73 -20.21
N CYS A 139 -0.55 -9.65 -19.60
CA CYS A 139 -1.37 -8.61 -19.00
C CYS A 139 -2.18 -7.81 -20.02
N PHE A 140 -1.67 -7.65 -21.25
CA PHE A 140 -2.37 -6.93 -22.31
C PHE A 140 -3.24 -7.82 -23.20
N GLY A 141 -3.27 -9.14 -22.96
CA GLY A 141 -4.01 -10.08 -23.81
C GLY A 141 -3.49 -10.13 -25.25
N CYS A 142 -2.22 -9.76 -25.47
CA CYS A 142 -1.59 -9.73 -26.79
C CYS A 142 -0.96 -11.09 -27.14
N ILE A 143 -1.71 -12.17 -26.92
CA ILE A 143 -1.27 -13.56 -27.13
C ILE A 143 -2.28 -14.26 -28.02
N GLY A 144 -1.79 -15.06 -28.98
CA GLY A 144 -2.67 -15.85 -29.85
C GLY A 144 -3.16 -17.14 -29.19
N ASP A 145 -2.26 -17.91 -28.59
CA ASP A 145 -2.54 -19.15 -27.87
C ASP A 145 -2.19 -18.99 -26.39
N GLU A 146 -3.21 -18.74 -25.57
CA GLU A 146 -3.05 -18.46 -24.14
C GLU A 146 -2.55 -19.69 -23.37
N GLU A 147 -3.03 -20.89 -23.71
CA GLU A 147 -2.67 -22.13 -23.01
C GLU A 147 -1.19 -22.46 -23.23
N ALA A 148 -0.76 -22.47 -24.50
CA ALA A 148 0.63 -22.75 -24.85
C ALA A 148 1.59 -21.71 -24.23
N PHE A 149 1.18 -20.44 -24.22
CA PHE A 149 2.00 -19.35 -23.66
C PHE A 149 2.14 -19.46 -22.14
N VAL A 150 1.05 -19.76 -21.42
CA VAL A 150 1.08 -19.97 -19.96
C VAL A 150 1.88 -21.22 -19.59
N ASP A 151 1.80 -22.28 -20.39
CA ASP A 151 2.58 -23.49 -20.17
C ASP A 151 4.08 -23.27 -20.40
N GLU A 152 4.46 -22.51 -21.43
CA GLU A 152 5.85 -22.09 -21.63
C GLU A 152 6.35 -21.25 -20.46
N PHE A 153 5.56 -20.27 -20.01
CA PHE A 153 5.90 -19.42 -18.87
C PHE A 153 6.15 -20.25 -17.61
N ARG A 154 5.24 -21.18 -17.28
CA ARG A 154 5.37 -22.08 -16.11
C ARG A 154 6.62 -22.95 -16.22
N ARG A 155 6.93 -23.47 -17.41
CA ARG A 155 8.12 -24.28 -17.65
C ARG A 155 9.40 -23.48 -17.42
N GLU A 156 9.47 -22.25 -17.91
CA GLU A 156 10.63 -21.37 -17.70
C GLU A 156 10.78 -20.93 -16.25
N LEU A 157 9.67 -20.63 -15.55
CA LEU A 157 9.71 -20.33 -14.11
C LEU A 157 10.27 -21.52 -13.30
N LYS A 158 9.86 -22.76 -13.64
CA LYS A 158 10.41 -23.97 -13.02
C LYS A 158 11.90 -24.11 -13.30
N ALA A 159 12.33 -23.91 -14.54
CA ALA A 159 13.75 -23.94 -14.92
C ALA A 159 14.58 -22.87 -14.18
N ALA A 160 13.99 -21.69 -13.92
CA ALA A 160 14.60 -20.61 -13.15
C ALA A 160 14.61 -20.87 -11.62
N GLY A 161 14.01 -21.97 -11.15
CA GLY A 161 14.04 -22.36 -9.74
C GLY A 161 12.94 -21.73 -8.88
N VAL A 162 11.77 -21.41 -9.44
CA VAL A 162 10.63 -20.88 -8.66
C VAL A 162 10.22 -21.79 -7.50
N GLU A 163 10.34 -23.11 -7.66
CA GLU A 163 9.99 -24.09 -6.63
C GLU A 163 10.90 -23.96 -5.39
N ASP A 164 12.20 -23.71 -5.59
CA ASP A 164 13.16 -23.49 -4.50
C ASP A 164 12.82 -22.20 -3.73
N VAL A 165 12.43 -21.14 -4.45
CA VAL A 165 11.99 -19.88 -3.84
C VAL A 165 10.73 -20.11 -3.01
N ILE A 166 9.73 -20.82 -3.56
CA ILE A 166 8.48 -21.15 -2.86
C ILE A 166 8.78 -21.94 -1.58
N LEU A 167 9.65 -22.95 -1.63
CA LEU A 167 10.04 -23.75 -0.47
C LEU A 167 10.76 -22.91 0.60
N SER A 168 11.65 -22.01 0.18
CA SER A 168 12.33 -21.08 1.09
C SER A 168 11.33 -20.16 1.82
N LEU A 169 10.39 -19.56 1.08
CA LEU A 169 9.35 -18.70 1.65
C LEU A 169 8.40 -19.49 2.55
N GLN A 170 8.00 -20.70 2.16
CA GLN A 170 7.15 -21.55 2.99
C GLN A 170 7.83 -21.88 4.33
N SER A 171 9.13 -22.20 4.32
CA SER A 171 9.90 -22.46 5.53
C SER A 171 9.98 -21.22 6.44
N GLN A 172 10.15 -20.03 5.87
CA GLN A 172 10.13 -18.76 6.60
C GLN A 172 8.75 -18.46 7.21
N LEU A 173 7.69 -18.70 6.44
CA LEU A 173 6.31 -18.54 6.90
C LEU A 173 5.98 -19.47 8.08
N ASP A 174 6.42 -20.72 8.02
CA ASP A 174 6.19 -21.69 9.08
C ASP A 174 6.97 -21.34 10.34
N ARG A 175 8.19 -20.81 10.21
CA ARG A 175 8.93 -20.24 11.35
C ARG A 175 8.19 -19.07 11.98
N TYR A 176 7.71 -18.14 11.16
CA TYR A 176 6.95 -16.97 11.62
C TYR A 176 5.67 -17.39 12.37
N ARG A 177 4.87 -18.31 11.81
CA ARG A 177 3.65 -18.85 12.46
C ARG A 177 3.94 -19.47 13.82
N ARG A 178 5.02 -20.26 13.95
CA ARG A 178 5.44 -20.85 15.24
C ARG A 178 5.82 -19.79 16.27
N GLN A 179 6.51 -18.72 15.86
CA GLN A 179 6.87 -17.61 16.76
C GLN A 179 5.62 -16.85 17.25
N GLN A 180 4.69 -16.55 16.33
CA GLN A 180 3.43 -15.87 16.68
C GLN A 180 2.55 -16.69 17.63
N SER A 181 2.46 -18.00 17.43
CA SER A 181 1.75 -18.90 18.35
C SER A 181 2.34 -18.87 19.77
N LYS A 182 3.68 -18.88 19.90
CA LYS A 182 4.37 -18.77 21.20
C LYS A 182 4.11 -17.44 21.90
N LEU A 183 4.04 -16.33 21.15
CA LEU A 183 3.76 -15.01 21.71
C LEU A 183 2.31 -14.92 22.22
N ARG A 184 1.34 -15.42 21.44
CA ARG A 184 -0.07 -15.46 21.84
C ARG A 184 -0.34 -16.38 23.04
N GLY A 185 0.42 -17.46 23.18
CA GLY A 185 0.32 -18.37 24.32
C GLY A 185 0.90 -17.83 25.63
N LYS A 186 1.78 -16.80 25.57
CA LYS A 186 2.37 -16.15 26.75
C LYS A 186 1.61 -14.91 27.23
N SER A 187 0.69 -14.38 26.40
CA SER A 187 -0.07 -13.16 26.67
C SER A 187 -1.47 -13.42 27.25
N ARG A 188 -1.78 -14.63 27.71
CA ARG A 188 -2.97 -14.92 28.51
C ARG A 188 -2.55 -15.14 29.97
N PRO A 189 -2.83 -14.18 30.89
CA PRO A 189 -3.01 -14.52 32.30
C PRO A 189 -4.25 -15.39 32.50
#